data_AF-A0A348UTL5-F1
#
_entry.id   AF-A0A348UTL5-F1
#
_cell.length_a   1.000
_cell.length_b   1.000
_cell.length_c   1.000
_cell.angle_alpha   90.00
_cell.angle_beta   90.00
_cell.angle_gamma   90.00
#
_symmetry.space_group_name_H-M   'P 1'
#
loop_
_entity.id
_entity.type
_entity.pdbx_description
1 polymer ?
#
loop_
_entity_poly.entity_id
_entity_poly.type
_entity_poly.pdbx_seq_one_letter_code
_entity_poly.pdbx_strand_id
1 'polypeptide(L)'
;MLKNLSKREQIIIDLLPAGHQKPITLKKLSYLAHMNQRGVRDIIYTLVVERGLPVGSSTEPGAGGYFIIEDPEDLEVATRHLKPRAKKIFKRARALERIAWERFGQQLRLVFEK
;
A
#
# COMPACT_ATOMS: atom_id res chain seq x y z
N MET A 1 7.51 -13.84 16.62
CA MET A 1 8.67 -14.40 15.87
C MET A 1 8.63 -13.84 14.46
N LEU A 2 9.62 -13.03 14.09
CA LEU A 2 9.84 -12.62 12.70
C LEU A 2 10.13 -13.89 11.88
N LYS A 3 9.17 -14.28 11.03
CA LYS A 3 9.29 -15.45 10.16
C LYS A 3 10.43 -15.23 9.17
N ASN A 4 11.12 -16.31 8.78
CA ASN A 4 12.11 -16.30 7.70
C ASN A 4 11.55 -15.55 6.48
N LEU A 5 12.11 -14.36 6.21
CA LEU A 5 11.80 -13.60 5.01
C LEU A 5 12.40 -14.32 3.80
N SER A 6 11.67 -14.33 2.69
CA SER A 6 12.25 -14.69 1.40
C SER A 6 13.35 -13.68 1.03
N LYS A 7 14.26 -14.09 0.14
CA LYS A 7 15.33 -13.21 -0.37
C LYS A 7 14.77 -11.89 -0.93
N ARG A 8 13.61 -11.93 -1.58
CA ARG A 8 12.96 -10.75 -2.16
C ARG A 8 12.37 -9.83 -1.09
N GLU A 9 11.71 -10.41 -0.08
CA GLU A 9 11.22 -9.65 1.08
C GLU A 9 12.38 -8.96 1.82
N GLN A 10 13.49 -9.67 2.03
CA GLN A 10 14.69 -9.14 2.68
C GLN A 10 15.28 -7.95 1.90
N ILE A 11 15.46 -8.08 0.58
CA ILE A 11 15.96 -6.99 -0.27
C ILE A 11 15.10 -5.73 -0.13
N ILE A 12 13.76 -5.87 -0.10
CA ILE A 12 12.88 -4.71 0.05
C ILE A 12 13.06 -4.08 1.42
N ILE A 13 13.08 -4.86 2.50
CA ILE A 13 13.28 -4.35 3.86
C ILE A 13 14.61 -3.60 3.98
N ASP A 14 15.69 -4.16 3.45
CA ASP A 14 17.03 -3.55 3.54
C ASP A 14 17.15 -2.22 2.80
N LEU A 15 16.26 -1.98 1.81
CA LEU A 15 16.21 -0.75 1.03
C LEU A 15 15.26 0.31 1.60
N LEU A 16 14.42 -0.03 2.57
CA LEU A 16 13.49 0.90 3.17
C LEU A 16 14.22 1.82 4.16
N PRO A 17 14.10 3.15 4.00
CA PRO A 17 14.65 4.09 4.96
C PRO A 17 13.84 4.07 6.26
N ALA A 18 14.52 4.38 7.35
CA ALA A 18 13.93 4.62 8.65
C ALA A 18 13.21 5.98 8.67
N GLY A 19 11.96 6.01 9.13
CA GLY A 19 11.16 7.22 9.27
C GLY A 19 10.58 7.80 7.99
N HIS A 20 9.46 8.51 8.12
CA HIS A 20 8.71 9.10 7.02
C HIS A 20 9.38 10.34 6.38
N GLN A 21 10.38 10.91 7.03
CA GLN A 21 11.07 12.15 6.61
C GLN A 21 11.92 11.96 5.35
N LYS A 22 12.34 10.73 5.04
CA LYS A 22 13.18 10.41 3.86
C LYS A 22 12.62 9.21 3.09
N PRO A 23 11.35 9.23 2.67
CA PRO A 23 10.71 8.03 2.14
C PRO A 23 11.30 7.67 0.77
N ILE A 24 11.38 6.37 0.47
CA ILE A 24 11.86 5.90 -0.84
C ILE A 24 10.69 5.78 -1.82
N THR A 25 10.79 6.46 -2.96
CA THR A 25 9.77 6.37 -4.00
C THR A 25 9.70 4.95 -4.58
N LEU A 26 8.51 4.53 -5.03
CA LEU A 26 8.35 3.23 -5.67
C LEU A 26 9.28 3.03 -6.88
N LYS A 27 9.48 4.09 -7.67
CA LYS A 27 10.36 4.06 -8.85
C LYS A 27 11.80 3.76 -8.43
N LYS A 28 12.30 4.43 -7.39
CA LYS A 28 13.66 4.23 -6.87
C LYS A 28 13.80 2.86 -6.22
N LEU A 29 12.84 2.44 -5.40
CA LEU A 29 12.84 1.13 -4.75
C LEU A 29 12.82 -0.01 -5.78
N SER A 30 11.99 0.10 -6.81
CA SER A 30 11.92 -0.86 -7.93
C SER A 30 13.23 -0.96 -8.70
N TYR A 31 13.87 0.18 -8.98
CA TYR A 31 15.18 0.21 -9.63
C TYR A 31 16.26 -0.49 -8.80
N LEU A 32 16.38 -0.12 -7.51
CA LEU A 32 17.40 -0.69 -6.61
C LEU A 32 17.17 -2.18 -6.31
N ALA A 33 15.91 -2.61 -6.23
CA ALA A 33 15.59 -4.01 -5.96
C ALA A 33 15.70 -4.92 -7.20
N HIS A 34 15.94 -4.36 -8.40
CA HIS A 34 15.86 -5.08 -9.68
C HIS A 34 14.53 -5.83 -9.86
N MET A 35 13.44 -5.21 -9.45
CA MET A 35 12.07 -5.77 -9.53
C MET A 35 11.15 -4.79 -10.24
N ASN A 36 10.13 -5.30 -10.93
CA ASN A 36 9.09 -4.42 -11.46
C ASN A 36 8.25 -3.82 -10.32
N GLN A 37 7.64 -2.66 -10.57
CA GLN A 37 6.88 -1.93 -9.56
C GLN A 37 5.67 -2.69 -9.00
N ARG A 38 5.07 -3.61 -9.77
CA ARG A 38 3.97 -4.45 -9.29
C ARG A 38 4.48 -5.41 -8.21
N GLY A 39 5.54 -6.15 -8.51
CA GLY A 39 6.16 -7.07 -7.56
C GLY A 39 6.64 -6.39 -6.28
N VAL A 40 7.18 -5.16 -6.37
CA VAL A 40 7.52 -4.37 -5.17
C VAL A 40 6.28 -4.07 -4.32
N ARG A 41 5.17 -3.63 -4.93
CA ARG A 41 3.93 -3.36 -4.19
C ARG A 41 3.38 -4.63 -3.54
N ASP A 42 3.43 -5.76 -4.23
CA ASP A 42 2.95 -7.05 -3.71
C ASP A 42 3.79 -7.48 -2.50
N ILE A 43 5.12 -7.33 -2.57
CA ILE A 43 6.00 -7.61 -1.42
C ILE A 43 5.68 -6.67 -0.26
N ILE A 44 5.55 -5.36 -0.49
CA ILE A 44 5.20 -4.41 0.57
C ILE A 44 3.87 -4.77 1.24
N TYR A 45 2.87 -5.16 0.44
CA TYR A 45 1.60 -5.64 0.97
C TYR A 45 1.79 -6.85 1.89
N THR A 46 2.53 -7.87 1.44
CA THR A 46 2.85 -9.06 2.26
C THR A 46 3.57 -8.68 3.55
N LEU A 47 4.59 -7.81 3.48
CA LEU A 47 5.35 -7.35 4.65
C LEU A 47 4.43 -6.74 5.71
N VAL A 48 3.48 -5.89 5.31
CA VAL A 48 2.54 -5.24 6.25
C VAL A 48 1.44 -6.20 6.70
N VAL A 49 0.68 -6.76 5.76
CA VAL A 49 -0.60 -7.41 6.04
C VAL A 49 -0.43 -8.85 6.50
N GLU A 50 0.53 -9.57 5.94
CA GLU A 50 0.72 -11.00 6.20
C GLU A 50 1.82 -11.26 7.22
N ARG A 51 2.84 -10.38 7.28
CA ARG A 51 3.97 -10.51 8.21
C ARG A 51 3.88 -9.58 9.43
N GLY A 52 3.05 -8.53 9.38
CA GLY A 52 2.90 -7.58 10.48
C GLY A 52 4.11 -6.67 10.68
N LEU A 53 4.90 -6.41 9.64
CA LEU A 53 6.06 -5.53 9.72
C LEU A 53 5.64 -4.06 9.65
N PRO A 54 6.39 -3.17 10.34
CA PRO A 54 6.07 -1.75 10.45
C PRO A 54 6.49 -0.99 9.17
N VAL A 55 5.93 -1.33 8.02
CA VAL A 55 6.20 -0.61 6.75
C VAL A 55 5.08 0.41 6.50
N GLY A 56 5.47 1.68 6.44
CA GLY A 56 4.59 2.80 6.16
C GLY A 56 4.64 3.25 4.70
N SER A 57 3.67 4.07 4.31
CA SER A 57 3.74 4.82 3.06
C SER A 57 3.14 6.20 3.20
N SER A 58 3.68 7.17 2.46
CA SER A 58 3.08 8.49 2.32
C SER A 58 2.70 8.73 0.87
N THR A 59 1.64 9.49 0.66
CA THR A 59 1.22 9.94 -0.68
C THR A 59 1.18 11.45 -0.79
N GLU A 60 1.94 12.12 0.06
CA GLU A 60 2.08 13.57 0.03
C GLU A 60 2.85 14.02 -1.21
N PRO A 61 2.41 15.09 -1.89
CA PRO A 61 3.22 15.70 -2.95
C PRO A 61 4.61 16.06 -2.41
N GLY A 62 5.67 15.60 -3.09
CA GLY A 62 7.06 15.84 -2.66
C GLY A 62 7.61 14.92 -1.56
N ALA A 63 6.74 14.25 -0.78
CA ALA A 63 7.13 13.32 0.28
C ALA A 63 6.48 11.92 0.11
N GLY A 64 6.14 11.54 -1.12
CA GLY A 64 5.51 10.27 -1.44
C GLY A 64 6.50 9.11 -1.52
N GLY A 65 6.25 8.01 -0.82
CA GLY A 65 7.13 6.84 -0.83
C GLY A 65 6.86 5.89 0.33
N TYR A 66 7.78 4.93 0.52
CA TYR A 66 7.74 3.90 1.56
C TYR A 66 8.86 4.11 2.58
N PHE A 67 8.64 3.64 3.81
CA PHE A 67 9.58 3.78 4.92
C PHE A 67 9.28 2.73 6.00
N ILE A 68 10.23 2.52 6.92
CA ILE A 68 10.01 1.80 8.17
C ILE A 68 9.44 2.78 9.21
N ILE A 69 8.35 2.40 9.85
CA ILE A 69 7.71 3.15 10.95
C ILE A 69 8.54 2.90 12.21
N GLU A 70 9.11 3.95 12.79
CA GLU A 70 9.91 3.91 14.01
C GLU A 70 9.19 4.52 15.21
N ASP A 71 8.26 5.44 14.97
CA ASP A 71 7.56 6.18 16.02
C ASP A 71 6.05 6.41 15.72
N PRO A 72 5.28 6.98 16.67
CA PRO A 72 3.87 7.27 16.45
C PRO A 72 3.60 8.32 15.35
N GLU A 73 4.52 9.24 15.08
CA GLU A 73 4.36 10.26 14.03
C GLU A 73 4.43 9.61 12.64
N ASP A 74 5.39 8.71 12.43
CA ASP A 74 5.47 7.86 11.24
C ASP A 74 4.16 7.08 11.02
N LEU A 75 3.58 6.53 12.09
CA LEU A 75 2.33 5.78 12.03
C LEU A 75 1.15 6.68 11.63
N GLU A 76 1.09 7.90 12.16
CA GLU A 76 0.07 8.87 11.76
C GLU A 76 0.19 9.19 10.26
N VAL A 77 1.40 9.48 9.78
CA VAL A 77 1.66 9.75 8.35
C VAL A 77 1.28 8.55 7.49
N ALA A 78 1.66 7.34 7.91
CA ALA A 78 1.35 6.10 7.21
C ALA A 78 -0.15 5.82 7.11
N THR A 79 -0.97 6.29 8.06
CA THR A 79 -2.39 5.91 8.17
C THR A 79 -3.37 7.01 7.74
N ARG A 80 -2.99 8.29 7.80
CA ARG A 80 -3.90 9.44 7.56
C ARG A 80 -4.65 9.37 6.23
N HIS A 81 -4.03 8.78 5.21
CA HIS A 81 -4.58 8.72 3.86
C HIS A 81 -5.46 7.48 3.59
N LEU A 82 -5.46 6.49 4.49
CA LEU A 82 -6.12 5.20 4.28
C LEU A 82 -7.65 5.32 4.30
N LYS A 83 -8.23 5.91 5.36
CA LYS A 83 -9.69 6.05 5.50
C LYS A 83 -10.33 6.88 4.38
N PRO A 84 -9.79 8.05 3.99
CA PRO A 84 -10.30 8.80 2.84
C PRO A 84 -10.19 8.02 1.53
N ARG A 85 -9.09 7.27 1.31
CA ARG A 85 -8.93 6.42 0.12
C ARG A 85 -9.95 5.29 0.07
N ALA A 86 -10.15 4.56 1.17
CA ALA A 86 -11.14 3.51 1.27
C ALA A 86 -12.54 4.05 0.91
N LYS A 87 -12.93 5.20 1.46
CA LYS A 87 -14.20 5.86 1.12
C LYS A 87 -14.33 6.17 -0.37
N LYS A 88 -13.27 6.65 -1.03
CA LYS A 88 -13.26 6.91 -2.48
C LYS A 88 -13.38 5.62 -3.30
N ILE A 89 -12.70 4.54 -2.88
CA ILE A 89 -12.79 3.23 -3.51
C ILE A 89 -14.22 2.69 -3.43
N PHE A 90 -14.84 2.71 -2.25
CA PHE A 90 -16.22 2.26 -2.08
C PHE A 90 -17.21 3.09 -2.89
N LYS A 91 -17.08 4.42 -2.91
CA LYS A 91 -17.91 5.29 -3.76
C LYS A 91 -17.81 4.91 -5.23
N ARG A 92 -16.59 4.66 -5.72
CA ARG A 92 -16.36 4.23 -7.11
C ARG A 92 -16.95 2.84 -7.38
N ALA A 93 -16.78 1.90 -6.47
CA ALA A 93 -17.35 0.55 -6.59
C ALA A 93 -18.89 0.59 -6.69
N ARG A 94 -19.56 1.32 -5.81
CA ARG A 94 -21.03 1.51 -5.87
C ARG A 94 -21.49 2.18 -7.17
N ALA A 95 -20.72 3.15 -7.69
CA ALA A 95 -21.03 3.77 -8.98
C ALA A 95 -20.91 2.76 -10.14
N LEU A 96 -19.90 1.89 -10.11
CA LEU A 96 -19.73 0.83 -11.12
C LEU A 96 -20.82 -0.25 -11.03
N GLU A 97 -21.27 -0.63 -9.83
CA GLU A 97 -22.42 -1.52 -9.64
C GLU A 97 -23.67 -0.94 -10.32
N ARG A 98 -23.94 0.35 -10.13
CA ARG A 98 -25.08 1.02 -10.75
C ARG A 98 -24.97 1.07 -12.28
N ILE A 99 -23.81 1.43 -12.80
CA ILE A 99 -23.55 1.47 -14.25
C ILE A 99 -23.72 0.07 -14.86
N ALA A 100 -23.28 -0.98 -14.16
CA ALA A 100 -23.41 -2.35 -14.63
C ALA A 100 -24.88 -2.78 -14.79
N TRP A 101 -25.71 -2.39 -13.83
CA TRP A 101 -27.16 -2.61 -13.90
C TRP A 101 -27.80 -1.80 -15.02
N GLU A 102 -27.61 -0.47 -15.02
CA GLU A 102 -28.29 0.45 -15.93
C GLU A 102 -27.90 0.23 -17.40
N ARG A 103 -26.64 -0.11 -17.70
CA ARG A 103 -26.14 -0.23 -19.08
C ARG A 103 -26.08 -1.66 -19.60
N PHE A 104 -25.86 -2.63 -18.72
CA PHE A 104 -25.58 -4.01 -19.12
C PHE A 104 -26.55 -5.02 -18.51
N GLY A 105 -27.54 -4.59 -17.70
CA GLY A 105 -28.48 -5.48 -17.02
C GLY A 105 -27.81 -6.44 -16.04
N GLN A 106 -26.54 -6.18 -15.67
CA GLN A 106 -25.74 -7.08 -14.84
C GLN A 106 -25.74 -6.60 -13.39
N GLN A 107 -26.09 -7.50 -12.48
CA GLN A 107 -25.94 -7.25 -11.05
C GLN A 107 -24.51 -7.60 -10.60
N LEU A 108 -23.81 -6.61 -10.03
CA LEU A 108 -22.51 -6.78 -9.39
C LEU A 108 -22.62 -6.54 -7.88
N ARG A 109 -21.80 -7.25 -7.09
CA ARG A 109 -21.61 -7.04 -5.65
C ARG A 109 -20.12 -6.87 -5.36
N LEU A 110 -19.62 -5.67 -5.61
CA LEU A 110 -18.21 -5.28 -5.46
C LEU A 110 -17.90 -4.79 -4.04
N VAL A 111 -18.92 -4.31 -3.32
CA VAL A 111 -18.78 -3.86 -1.92
C VAL A 111 -19.32 -4.93 -0.99
N PHE A 112 -18.47 -5.41 -0.07
CA PHE A 112 -18.93 -6.21 1.06
C PHE A 112 -19.71 -5.33 2.03
N GLU A 113 -20.94 -5.73 2.33
CA GLU A 113 -21.70 -5.17 3.45
C GLU A 113 -21.15 -5.83 4.73
N LYS A 114 -20.84 -4.99 5.72
CA LYS A 114 -20.53 -5.46 7.07
C LYS A 114 -21.82 -5.72 7.82
#